data_AF-A0A1V0B1I2-F1
#
_entry.id   AF-A0A1V0B1I2-F1
#
_cell.length_a   1.000
_cell.length_b   1.000
_cell.length_c   1.000
_cell.angle_alpha   90.00
_cell.angle_beta   90.00
_cell.angle_gamma   90.00
#
_symmetry.space_group_name_H-M   'P 1'
#
loop_
_entity.id
_entity.type
_entity.pdbx_description
1 polymer ?
#
loop_
_entity_poly.entity_id
_entity_poly.type
_entity_poly.pdbx_seq_one_letter_code
_entity_poly.pdbx_strand_id
1 'polypeptide(L)'
;MVVHLKRIVIVLALLCMAPLAQADLQRLQTLHEFRSEGYITGTYLLIDNNLYERVREPGNRETYNQALTRMDQLLRQLGNPNELRNPYTDFVNLIRELEGQPEDEAHFNLATVNRIMQAHGRLERTAAQLYSEQIGGAPEQLLTLHQQSLETNQILLLYQNTMFSSVGVYFMDADEGIFAAMDKRITERASQLHSLFPDQQATLSRLDKQYTFIQPRLIKYYEDWVPTIAAFYLQRNIQTLDMLAREQVRVASQSS
;
A
#
# COMPACT_ATOMS: atom_id res chain seq x y z
N MET A 1 -1.38 10.00 -53.90
CA MET A 1 -1.38 11.15 -52.95
C MET A 1 -2.35 10.97 -51.78
N VAL A 2 -3.63 10.62 -52.02
CA VAL A 2 -4.66 10.44 -50.96
C VAL A 2 -4.31 9.36 -49.91
N VAL A 3 -3.64 8.28 -50.31
CA VAL A 3 -3.24 7.18 -49.41
C VAL A 3 -2.11 7.59 -48.44
N HIS A 4 -1.19 8.45 -48.88
CA HIS A 4 -0.12 8.96 -48.03
C HIS A 4 -0.64 9.98 -47.01
N LEU A 5 -1.62 10.81 -47.39
CA LEU A 5 -2.26 11.76 -46.47
C LEU A 5 -3.03 11.03 -45.36
N LYS A 6 -3.76 9.96 -45.69
CA LYS A 6 -4.44 9.10 -44.70
C LYS A 6 -3.45 8.42 -43.74
N ARG A 7 -2.30 7.93 -44.25
CA ARG A 7 -1.26 7.33 -43.41
C ARG A 7 -0.60 8.36 -42.47
N ILE A 8 -0.33 9.57 -42.96
CA ILE A 8 0.24 10.65 -42.13
C ILE A 8 -0.74 11.07 -41.03
N VAL A 9 -2.03 11.19 -41.33
CA VAL A 9 -3.05 11.54 -40.32
C VAL A 9 -3.21 10.43 -39.27
N ILE A 10 -3.15 9.16 -39.65
CA ILE A 10 -3.22 8.04 -38.71
C ILE A 10 -1.96 7.99 -37.81
N VAL A 11 -0.77 8.19 -38.38
CA VAL A 11 0.48 8.23 -37.62
C VAL A 11 0.50 9.43 -36.67
N LEU A 12 0.01 10.60 -37.10
CA LEU A 12 -0.09 11.79 -36.26
C LEU A 12 -1.11 11.61 -35.13
N ALA A 13 -2.25 10.98 -35.41
CA ALA A 13 -3.25 10.66 -34.39
C ALA A 13 -2.71 9.66 -33.34
N LEU A 14 -1.94 8.65 -33.77
CA LEU A 14 -1.28 7.71 -32.86
C LEU A 14 -0.22 8.40 -31.99
N LEU A 15 0.59 9.30 -32.56
CA LEU A 15 1.57 10.09 -31.82
C LEU A 15 0.95 11.04 -30.79
N CYS A 16 -0.25 11.55 -31.05
CA CYS A 16 -0.97 12.38 -30.08
C CYS A 16 -1.59 11.57 -28.92
N MET A 17 -1.79 10.25 -29.08
CA MET A 17 -2.45 9.40 -28.07
C MET A 17 -1.46 8.69 -27.13
N ALA A 18 -0.22 8.44 -27.57
CA ALA A 18 0.84 7.87 -26.73
C ALA A 18 1.09 8.61 -25.39
N PRO A 19 1.17 9.96 -25.33
CA PRO A 19 1.41 10.65 -24.06
C PRO A 19 0.23 10.59 -23.08
N LEU A 20 -0.99 10.34 -23.55
CA LEU A 20 -2.17 10.20 -22.70
C LEU A 20 -2.15 8.87 -21.95
N ALA A 21 -1.86 7.77 -22.65
CA ALA A 21 -1.74 6.45 -22.03
C ALA A 21 -0.61 6.40 -20.97
N GLN A 22 0.48 7.13 -21.19
CA GLN A 22 1.57 7.24 -20.22
C GLN A 22 1.17 8.01 -18.96
N ALA A 23 0.46 9.13 -19.12
CA ALA A 23 -0.04 9.93 -18.00
C ALA A 23 -0.98 9.10 -17.11
N ASP A 24 -1.78 8.22 -17.71
CA ASP A 24 -2.70 7.33 -16.99
C ASP A 24 -1.96 6.28 -16.15
N LEU A 25 -0.91 5.63 -16.69
CA LEU A 25 -0.12 4.65 -15.92
C LEU A 25 0.66 5.29 -14.76
N GLN A 26 1.25 6.47 -14.99
CA GLN A 26 1.96 7.19 -13.93
C GLN A 26 1.00 7.62 -12.82
N ARG A 27 -0.20 8.10 -13.18
CA ARG A 27 -1.24 8.47 -12.22
C ARG A 27 -1.69 7.25 -11.41
N LEU A 28 -1.91 6.11 -12.07
CA LEU A 28 -2.29 4.85 -11.42
C LEU A 28 -1.21 4.37 -10.42
N GLN A 29 0.06 4.47 -10.80
CA GLN A 29 1.20 4.18 -9.92
C GLN A 29 1.25 5.11 -8.71
N THR A 30 1.13 6.42 -8.92
CA THR A 30 1.12 7.41 -7.83
C THR A 30 -0.02 7.13 -6.85
N LEU A 31 -1.20 6.73 -7.35
CA LEU A 31 -2.33 6.38 -6.51
C LEU A 31 -2.12 5.06 -5.74
N HIS A 32 -1.49 4.05 -6.36
CA HIS A 32 -1.08 2.83 -5.67
C HIS A 32 -0.08 3.12 -4.53
N GLU A 33 0.96 3.91 -4.81
CA GLU A 33 1.95 4.30 -3.79
C GLU A 33 1.30 5.08 -2.65
N PHE A 34 0.33 5.95 -2.96
CA PHE A 34 -0.40 6.70 -1.94
C PHE A 34 -1.14 5.76 -0.97
N ARG A 35 -1.75 4.70 -1.50
CA ARG A 35 -2.42 3.66 -0.71
C ARG A 35 -1.41 2.86 0.12
N SER A 36 -0.32 2.42 -0.50
CA SER A 36 0.79 1.69 0.17
C SER A 36 1.32 2.48 1.36
N GLU A 37 1.62 3.78 1.20
CA GLU A 37 2.08 4.64 2.29
C GLU A 37 1.02 4.85 3.39
N GLY A 38 -0.27 4.86 3.05
CA GLY A 38 -1.36 4.86 4.04
C GLY A 38 -1.31 3.65 4.97
N TYR A 39 -1.13 2.45 4.42
CA TYR A 39 -0.97 1.23 5.21
C TYR A 39 0.33 1.23 6.04
N ILE A 40 1.43 1.78 5.51
CA ILE A 40 2.68 1.96 6.26
C ILE A 40 2.43 2.86 7.46
N THR A 41 1.75 4.00 7.27
CA THR A 41 1.40 4.90 8.36
C THR A 41 0.57 4.18 9.42
N GLY A 42 -0.51 3.48 9.04
CA GLY A 42 -1.35 2.74 9.98
C GLY A 42 -0.58 1.66 10.74
N THR A 43 0.26 0.90 10.04
CA THR A 43 1.05 -0.20 10.61
C THR A 43 2.01 0.32 11.68
N TYR A 44 2.84 1.30 11.34
CA TYR A 44 3.86 1.80 12.25
C TYR A 44 3.28 2.68 13.36
N LEU A 45 2.11 3.29 13.14
CA LEU A 45 1.34 3.94 14.21
C LEU A 45 0.89 2.91 15.26
N LEU A 46 0.36 1.76 14.84
CA LEU A 46 -0.02 0.70 15.78
C LEU A 46 1.20 0.16 16.53
N ILE A 47 2.34 -0.05 15.86
CA ILE A 47 3.57 -0.50 16.54
C ILE A 47 4.05 0.56 17.56
N ASP A 48 4.08 1.85 17.21
CA ASP A 48 4.51 2.94 18.13
C ASP A 48 3.59 3.08 19.36
N ASN A 49 2.33 2.66 19.24
CA ASN A 49 1.31 2.75 20.30
C ASN A 49 0.98 1.39 20.93
N ASN A 50 1.80 0.38 20.69
CA ASN A 50 1.67 -0.95 21.26
C ASN A 50 1.97 -0.94 22.76
N LEU A 51 0.99 -1.34 23.57
CA LEU A 51 1.10 -1.37 25.04
C LEU A 51 1.91 -2.55 25.58
N TYR A 52 2.12 -3.57 24.75
CA TYR A 52 2.89 -4.77 25.14
C TYR A 52 4.40 -4.59 24.94
N GLU A 53 4.82 -3.58 24.18
CA GLU A 53 6.22 -3.20 24.04
C GLU A 53 6.64 -2.28 25.18
N ARG A 54 7.55 -2.78 26.03
CA ARG A 54 8.05 -2.03 27.20
C ARG A 54 9.00 -0.89 26.82
N VAL A 55 9.57 -0.93 25.62
CA VAL A 55 10.51 0.07 25.11
C VAL A 55 9.99 0.53 23.77
N ARG A 56 9.64 1.82 23.68
CA ARG A 56 9.28 2.44 22.40
C ARG A 56 10.53 2.62 21.56
N GLU A 57 10.52 2.10 20.35
CA GLU A 57 11.56 2.35 19.37
C GLU A 57 11.24 3.64 18.58
N PRO A 58 12.06 4.71 18.71
CA PRO A 58 11.79 5.98 18.03
C PRO A 58 11.66 5.85 16.49
N GLY A 59 12.27 4.81 15.91
CA GLY A 59 12.21 4.52 14.48
C GLY A 59 10.80 4.24 13.96
N ASN A 60 9.87 3.77 14.80
CA ASN A 60 8.48 3.53 14.37
C ASN A 60 7.77 4.85 14.07
N ARG A 61 7.92 5.82 14.98
CA ARG A 61 7.40 7.18 14.80
C ARG A 61 7.99 7.89 13.60
N GLU A 62 9.30 7.75 13.41
CA GLU A 62 9.97 8.29 12.24
C GLU A 62 9.40 7.68 10.95
N THR A 63 9.20 6.35 10.93
CA THR A 63 8.72 5.63 9.75
C THR A 63 7.32 6.09 9.31
N TYR A 64 6.35 6.18 10.23
CA TYR A 64 5.01 6.65 9.83
C TYR A 64 4.98 8.13 9.47
N ASN A 65 5.82 8.98 10.07
CA ASN A 65 5.92 10.40 9.71
C ASN A 65 6.56 10.60 8.32
N GLN A 66 7.55 9.78 7.98
CA GLN A 66 8.10 9.74 6.61
C GLN A 66 7.03 9.28 5.60
N ALA A 67 6.23 8.27 5.95
CA ALA A 67 5.12 7.82 5.10
C ALA A 67 4.07 8.92 4.89
N LEU A 68 3.66 9.63 5.94
CA LEU A 68 2.76 10.79 5.84
C LEU A 68 3.32 11.88 4.92
N THR A 69 4.63 12.12 4.97
CA THR A 69 5.31 13.08 4.08
C THR A 69 5.26 12.62 2.63
N ARG A 70 5.51 11.33 2.38
CA ARG A 70 5.39 10.74 1.02
C ARG A 70 3.96 10.80 0.50
N MET A 71 2.96 10.52 1.35
CA MET A 71 1.54 10.68 0.98
C MET A 71 1.21 12.11 0.55
N ASP A 72 1.67 13.14 1.27
CA ASP A 72 1.44 14.54 0.88
C ASP A 72 2.08 14.87 -0.48
N GLN A 73 3.29 14.36 -0.74
CA GLN A 73 3.97 14.52 -2.03
C GLN A 73 3.20 13.85 -3.17
N LEU A 74 2.74 12.61 -2.96
CA LEU A 74 1.96 11.85 -3.95
C LEU A 74 0.61 12.53 -4.22
N LEU A 75 -0.04 13.06 -3.19
CA LEU A 75 -1.29 13.81 -3.34
C LEU A 75 -1.11 15.08 -4.20
N ARG A 76 0.01 15.80 -4.03
CA ARG A 76 0.36 16.93 -4.89
C ARG A 76 0.59 16.49 -6.34
N GLN A 77 1.23 15.35 -6.57
CA GLN A 77 1.42 14.78 -7.92
C GLN A 77 0.09 14.40 -8.58
N LEU A 78 -0.90 13.96 -7.79
CA LEU A 78 -2.27 13.69 -8.27
C LEU A 78 -3.08 14.97 -8.54
N GLY A 79 -2.53 16.16 -8.28
CA GLY A 79 -3.21 17.44 -8.46
C GLY A 79 -4.07 17.87 -7.27
N ASN A 80 -3.87 17.28 -6.08
CA ASN A 80 -4.63 17.53 -4.86
C ASN A 80 -6.17 17.39 -5.03
N PRO A 81 -6.67 16.24 -5.53
CA PRO A 81 -8.10 16.04 -5.65
C PRO A 81 -8.78 16.13 -4.28
N ASN A 82 -9.85 16.92 -4.18
CA ASN A 82 -10.56 17.17 -2.92
C ASN A 82 -11.08 15.87 -2.28
N GLU A 83 -11.45 14.87 -3.10
CA GLU A 83 -11.92 13.57 -2.61
C GLU A 83 -10.84 12.86 -1.77
N LEU A 84 -9.56 13.03 -2.09
CA LEU A 84 -8.45 12.46 -1.28
C LEU A 84 -7.92 13.45 -0.25
N ARG A 85 -7.88 14.75 -0.57
CA ARG A 85 -7.29 15.75 0.33
C ARG A 85 -8.02 15.86 1.67
N ASN A 86 -9.35 15.82 1.64
CA ASN A 86 -10.16 15.92 2.85
C ASN A 86 -9.93 14.73 3.80
N PRO A 87 -10.15 13.46 3.40
CA PRO A 87 -9.91 12.33 4.29
C PRO A 87 -8.44 12.17 4.68
N TYR A 88 -7.47 12.59 3.83
CA TYR A 88 -6.06 12.64 4.21
C TYR A 88 -5.80 13.64 5.34
N THR A 89 -6.38 14.85 5.22
CA THR A 89 -6.23 15.89 6.24
C THR A 89 -6.84 15.45 7.57
N ASP A 90 -8.01 14.83 7.55
CA ASP A 90 -8.66 14.27 8.75
C ASP A 90 -7.79 13.19 9.41
N PHE A 91 -7.22 12.29 8.60
CA PHE A 91 -6.33 11.24 9.07
C PHE A 91 -5.07 11.81 9.74
N VAL A 92 -4.42 12.80 9.11
CA VAL A 92 -3.24 13.47 9.69
C VAL A 92 -3.59 14.22 10.98
N ASN A 93 -4.70 14.96 11.00
CA ASN A 93 -5.12 15.73 12.16
C ASN A 93 -5.34 14.83 13.40
N LEU A 94 -5.95 13.66 13.21
CA LEU A 94 -6.13 12.69 14.31
C LEU A 94 -4.79 12.13 14.82
N ILE A 95 -3.82 11.90 13.92
CA ILE A 95 -2.47 11.49 14.33
C ILE A 95 -1.79 12.60 15.14
N ARG A 96 -1.89 13.86 14.69
CA ARG A 96 -1.35 15.00 15.43
C ARG A 96 -2.07 15.24 16.76
N GLU A 97 -3.36 14.96 16.83
CA GLU A 97 -4.14 14.96 18.08
C GLU A 97 -3.56 13.94 19.07
N LEU A 98 -3.26 12.72 18.61
CA LEU A 98 -2.62 11.69 19.45
C LEU A 98 -1.21 12.10 19.90
N GLU A 99 -0.38 12.61 19.00
CA GLU A 99 1.00 13.04 19.31
C GLU A 99 1.06 14.23 20.27
N GLY A 100 0.02 15.08 20.28
CA GLY A 100 -0.08 16.24 21.17
C GLY A 100 -0.61 15.94 22.57
N GLN A 101 -0.98 14.68 22.86
CA GLN A 101 -1.44 14.29 24.19
C GLN A 101 -0.28 14.28 25.20
N PRO A 102 -0.51 14.68 26.46
CA PRO A 102 0.47 14.54 27.54
C PRO A 102 0.96 13.09 27.65
N GLU A 103 2.25 12.88 27.96
CA GLU A 103 2.83 11.52 28.01
C GLU A 103 2.09 10.60 29.01
N ASP A 104 1.54 11.17 30.09
CA ASP A 104 0.70 10.49 31.08
C ASP A 104 -0.68 10.05 30.58
N GLU A 105 -1.19 10.63 29.48
CA GLU A 105 -2.47 10.27 28.82
C GLU A 105 -2.28 9.55 27.46
N ALA A 106 -1.16 9.81 26.78
CA ALA A 106 -0.82 9.29 25.46
C ALA A 106 -0.64 7.76 25.41
N HIS A 107 -0.49 7.12 26.58
CA HIS A 107 -0.29 5.68 26.69
C HIS A 107 -1.59 4.86 26.64
N PHE A 108 -2.78 5.48 26.57
CA PHE A 108 -4.05 4.74 26.74
C PHE A 108 -5.17 5.14 25.80
N ASN A 109 -4.96 6.09 24.89
CA ASN A 109 -6.06 6.58 24.07
C ASN A 109 -6.34 5.66 22.86
N LEU A 110 -6.68 4.40 23.16
CA LEU A 110 -7.17 3.42 22.21
C LEU A 110 -8.41 3.94 21.47
N ALA A 111 -9.17 4.87 22.07
CA ALA A 111 -10.26 5.57 21.38
C ALA A 111 -9.74 6.47 20.25
N THR A 112 -8.68 7.24 20.48
CA THR A 112 -8.02 8.04 19.42
C THR A 112 -7.34 7.14 18.39
N VAL A 113 -6.64 6.07 18.80
CA VAL A 113 -6.08 5.09 17.86
C VAL A 113 -7.18 4.48 16.99
N ASN A 114 -8.30 4.10 17.57
CA ASN A 114 -9.46 3.57 16.84
C ASN A 114 -10.06 4.61 15.87
N ARG A 115 -10.17 5.89 16.27
CA ARG A 115 -10.58 6.98 15.38
C ARG A 115 -9.61 7.16 14.21
N ILE A 116 -8.31 7.04 14.45
CA ILE A 116 -7.28 7.10 13.40
C ILE A 116 -7.46 5.93 12.43
N MET A 117 -7.66 4.70 12.93
CA MET A 117 -7.90 3.53 12.07
C MET A 117 -9.20 3.64 11.25
N GLN A 118 -10.25 4.25 11.81
CA GLN A 118 -11.46 4.58 11.06
C GLN A 118 -11.18 5.59 9.94
N ALA A 119 -10.41 6.64 10.22
CA ALA A 119 -10.03 7.64 9.23
C ALA A 119 -9.16 7.04 8.12
N HIS A 120 -8.19 6.19 8.48
CA HIS A 120 -7.42 5.39 7.53
C HIS A 120 -8.34 4.55 6.63
N GLY A 121 -9.30 3.82 7.21
CA GLY A 121 -10.26 3.01 6.44
C GLY A 121 -11.15 3.83 5.48
N ARG A 122 -11.53 5.06 5.85
CA ARG A 122 -12.25 5.97 4.95
C ARG A 122 -11.36 6.47 3.81
N LEU A 123 -10.12 6.87 4.13
CA LEU A 123 -9.14 7.32 3.15
C LEU A 123 -8.85 6.22 2.13
N GLU A 124 -8.59 5.01 2.62
CA GLU A 124 -8.28 3.86 1.77
C GLU A 124 -9.45 3.46 0.87
N ARG A 125 -10.70 3.45 1.37
CA ARG A 125 -11.86 3.21 0.51
C ARG A 125 -11.99 4.23 -0.62
N THR A 126 -11.73 5.50 -0.31
CA THR A 126 -11.78 6.58 -1.30
C THR A 126 -10.67 6.41 -2.34
N ALA A 127 -9.45 6.12 -1.91
CA ALA A 127 -8.31 5.88 -2.80
C ALA A 127 -8.48 4.60 -3.63
N ALA A 128 -9.04 3.53 -3.05
CA ALA A 128 -9.36 2.30 -3.75
C ALA A 128 -10.41 2.50 -4.84
N GLN A 129 -11.44 3.31 -4.58
CA GLN A 129 -12.45 3.66 -5.59
C GLN A 129 -11.80 4.41 -6.76
N LEU A 130 -11.06 5.48 -6.49
CA LEU A 130 -10.37 6.24 -7.53
C LEU A 130 -9.37 5.37 -8.32
N TYR A 131 -8.74 4.41 -7.64
CA TYR A 131 -7.83 3.47 -8.27
C TYR A 131 -8.60 2.56 -9.24
N SER A 132 -9.74 2.01 -8.79
CA SER A 132 -10.58 1.13 -9.62
C SER A 132 -11.12 1.81 -10.87
N GLU A 133 -11.39 3.12 -10.81
CA GLU A 133 -11.84 3.92 -11.96
C GLU A 133 -10.71 4.15 -12.99
N GLN A 134 -9.44 4.00 -12.59
CA GLN A 134 -8.25 4.30 -13.40
C GLN A 134 -7.52 3.05 -13.90
N ILE A 135 -7.97 1.84 -13.56
CA ILE A 135 -7.29 0.59 -14.00
C ILE A 135 -7.43 0.31 -15.51
N GLY A 136 -8.35 0.99 -16.19
CA GLY A 136 -8.71 0.70 -17.58
C GLY A 136 -7.49 0.76 -18.51
N GLY A 137 -7.15 -0.37 -19.14
CA GLY A 137 -6.03 -0.45 -20.08
C GLY A 137 -4.64 -0.61 -19.45
N ALA A 138 -4.54 -0.73 -18.12
CA ALA A 138 -3.27 -0.97 -17.45
C ALA A 138 -2.76 -2.41 -17.68
N PRO A 139 -1.43 -2.61 -17.86
CA PRO A 139 -0.85 -3.94 -18.05
C PRO A 139 -1.11 -4.88 -16.86
N GLU A 140 -1.35 -6.17 -17.13
CA GLU A 140 -1.56 -7.20 -16.11
C GLU A 140 -0.37 -7.28 -15.15
N GLN A 141 0.86 -7.15 -15.66
CA GLN A 141 2.10 -7.14 -14.88
C GLN A 141 2.06 -6.08 -13.77
N LEU A 142 1.65 -4.85 -14.12
CA LEU A 142 1.58 -3.73 -13.19
C LEU A 142 0.48 -3.97 -12.14
N LEU A 143 -0.71 -4.35 -12.59
CA LEU A 143 -1.85 -4.60 -11.71
C LEU A 143 -1.56 -5.74 -10.71
N THR A 144 -0.87 -6.79 -11.15
CA THR A 144 -0.51 -7.93 -10.29
C THR A 144 0.50 -7.52 -9.21
N LEU A 145 1.49 -6.67 -9.56
CA LEU A 145 2.43 -6.11 -8.58
C LEU A 145 1.72 -5.23 -7.55
N HIS A 146 0.83 -4.34 -8.00
CA HIS A 146 0.05 -3.47 -7.10
C HIS A 146 -0.80 -4.29 -6.13
N GLN A 147 -1.52 -5.29 -6.63
CA GLN A 147 -2.34 -6.15 -5.79
C GLN A 147 -1.52 -6.92 -4.76
N GLN A 148 -0.36 -7.48 -5.16
CA GLN A 148 0.51 -8.19 -4.22
C GLN A 148 1.03 -7.27 -3.11
N SER A 149 1.45 -6.05 -3.49
CA SER A 149 1.95 -5.05 -2.54
C SER A 149 0.84 -4.64 -1.55
N LEU A 150 -0.37 -4.37 -2.03
CA LEU A 150 -1.50 -4.00 -1.19
C LEU A 150 -1.95 -5.13 -0.26
N GLU A 151 -2.06 -6.37 -0.74
CA GLU A 151 -2.44 -7.48 0.13
C GLU A 151 -1.38 -7.78 1.19
N THR A 152 -0.10 -7.60 0.86
CA THR A 152 1.00 -7.72 1.84
C THR A 152 0.91 -6.63 2.91
N ASN A 153 0.60 -5.39 2.51
CA ASN A 153 0.32 -4.29 3.44
C ASN A 153 -0.89 -4.58 4.35
N GLN A 154 -1.97 -5.08 3.76
CA GLN A 154 -3.21 -5.37 4.48
C GLN A 154 -3.03 -6.49 5.52
N ILE A 155 -2.35 -7.59 5.17
CA ILE A 155 -2.15 -8.71 6.12
C ILE A 155 -1.23 -8.27 7.26
N LEU A 156 -0.23 -7.42 6.96
CA LEU A 156 0.64 -6.84 7.96
C LEU A 156 -0.15 -5.93 8.92
N LEU A 157 -0.94 -5.00 8.40
CA LEU A 157 -1.75 -4.10 9.22
C LEU A 157 -2.76 -4.89 10.07
N LEU A 158 -3.41 -5.90 9.48
CA LEU A 158 -4.33 -6.77 10.19
C LEU A 158 -3.62 -7.50 11.34
N TYR A 159 -2.42 -8.06 11.07
CA TYR A 159 -1.58 -8.70 12.07
C TYR A 159 -1.24 -7.76 13.24
N GLN A 160 -0.85 -6.50 12.96
CA GLN A 160 -0.58 -5.53 14.02
C GLN A 160 -1.85 -5.19 14.82
N ASN A 161 -3.00 -5.12 14.14
CA ASN A 161 -4.27 -4.80 14.79
C ASN A 161 -4.75 -5.87 15.77
N THR A 162 -4.31 -7.13 15.62
CA THR A 162 -4.77 -8.25 16.49
C THR A 162 -4.48 -8.04 17.98
N MET A 163 -3.47 -7.23 18.32
CA MET A 163 -3.15 -6.92 19.72
C MET A 163 -3.93 -5.75 20.31
N PHE A 164 -4.76 -5.09 19.50
CA PHE A 164 -5.58 -3.97 19.92
C PHE A 164 -7.04 -4.40 20.01
N SER A 165 -7.43 -5.01 21.13
CA SER A 165 -8.77 -5.59 21.33
C SER A 165 -9.94 -4.60 21.16
N SER A 166 -9.71 -3.29 21.30
CA SER A 166 -10.72 -2.23 21.14
C SER A 166 -10.59 -1.44 19.83
N VAL A 167 -9.63 -1.78 18.97
CA VAL A 167 -9.43 -1.13 17.67
C VAL A 167 -10.02 -1.99 16.56
N GLY A 168 -11.03 -1.45 15.88
CA GLY A 168 -11.69 -2.15 14.78
C GLY A 168 -10.85 -2.21 13.51
N VAL A 169 -11.18 -3.17 12.63
CA VAL A 169 -10.66 -3.25 11.26
C VAL A 169 -11.60 -2.49 10.34
N TYR A 170 -11.12 -1.42 9.68
CA TYR A 170 -11.95 -0.53 8.86
C TYR A 170 -11.53 -0.41 7.39
N PHE A 171 -10.46 -1.11 7.01
CA PHE A 171 -9.89 -1.08 5.66
C PHE A 171 -10.31 -2.29 4.80
N MET A 172 -11.02 -3.25 5.40
CA MET A 172 -11.58 -4.42 4.73
C MET A 172 -12.71 -5.01 5.56
N ASP A 173 -13.52 -5.85 4.92
CA ASP A 173 -14.49 -6.70 5.62
C ASP A 173 -13.73 -7.82 6.34
N ALA A 174 -13.79 -7.81 7.67
CA ALA A 174 -13.07 -8.76 8.51
C ALA A 174 -14.00 -9.92 8.90
N ASP A 175 -13.91 -11.01 8.15
CA ASP A 175 -14.65 -12.25 8.41
C ASP A 175 -13.78 -13.30 9.13
N GLU A 176 -14.43 -14.34 9.66
CA GLU A 176 -13.73 -15.50 10.21
C GLU A 176 -12.84 -16.15 9.13
N GLY A 177 -11.59 -16.47 9.48
CA GLY A 177 -10.64 -17.07 8.54
C GLY A 177 -9.96 -16.09 7.58
N ILE A 178 -10.14 -14.77 7.75
CA ILE A 178 -9.55 -13.76 6.88
C ILE A 178 -8.02 -13.91 6.69
N PHE A 179 -7.27 -14.25 7.74
CA PHE A 179 -5.82 -14.48 7.63
C PHE A 179 -5.47 -15.62 6.66
N ALA A 180 -6.19 -16.74 6.75
CA ALA A 180 -5.97 -17.88 5.86
C ALA A 180 -6.39 -17.56 4.41
N ALA A 181 -7.47 -16.79 4.24
CA ALA A 181 -7.91 -16.35 2.93
C ALA A 181 -6.90 -15.38 2.28
N MET A 182 -6.35 -14.44 3.04
CA MET A 182 -5.30 -13.52 2.57
C MET A 182 -4.01 -14.26 2.25
N ASP A 183 -3.57 -15.16 3.12
CA ASP A 183 -2.38 -15.97 2.91
C ASP A 183 -2.44 -16.76 1.60
N LYS A 184 -3.59 -17.39 1.35
CA LYS A 184 -3.85 -18.10 0.10
C LYS A 184 -3.73 -17.17 -1.11
N ARG A 185 -4.38 -16.00 -1.09
CA ARG A 185 -4.32 -15.04 -2.22
C ARG A 185 -2.90 -14.53 -2.47
N ILE A 186 -2.15 -14.21 -1.40
CA ILE A 186 -0.76 -13.77 -1.49
C ILE A 186 0.12 -14.86 -2.12
N THR A 187 -0.06 -16.12 -1.72
CA THR A 187 0.72 -17.26 -2.22
C THR A 187 0.37 -17.61 -3.68
N GLU A 188 -0.91 -17.60 -4.03
CA GLU A 188 -1.37 -17.82 -5.41
C GLU A 188 -0.85 -16.73 -6.34
N ARG A 189 -0.93 -15.47 -5.93
CA ARG A 189 -0.43 -14.35 -6.74
C ARG A 189 1.09 -14.28 -6.80
N ALA A 190 1.81 -14.73 -5.76
CA ALA A 190 3.26 -14.93 -5.86
C ALA A 190 3.60 -15.90 -7.02
N SER A 191 2.86 -17.01 -7.14
CA SER A 191 3.03 -17.95 -8.26
C SER A 191 2.71 -17.31 -9.63
N GLN A 192 1.71 -16.43 -9.69
CA GLN A 192 1.40 -15.64 -10.89
C GLN A 192 2.54 -14.68 -11.24
N LEU A 193 3.11 -13.97 -10.27
CA LEU A 193 4.24 -13.06 -10.47
C LEU A 193 5.47 -13.80 -11.04
N HIS A 194 5.74 -15.02 -10.57
CA HIS A 194 6.81 -15.85 -11.15
C HIS A 194 6.58 -16.15 -12.64
N SER A 195 5.33 -16.33 -13.06
CA SER A 195 4.98 -16.56 -14.47
C SER A 195 5.08 -15.29 -15.30
N LEU A 196 4.69 -14.14 -14.74
CA LEU A 196 4.68 -12.84 -15.41
C LEU A 196 6.08 -12.20 -15.53
N PHE A 197 7.01 -12.53 -14.63
CA PHE A 197 8.36 -11.95 -14.59
C PHE A 197 9.47 -13.03 -14.56
N PRO A 198 9.66 -13.78 -15.65
CA PRO A 198 10.70 -14.82 -15.74
C PRO A 198 12.13 -14.26 -15.55
N ASP A 199 12.36 -12.99 -15.87
CA ASP A 199 13.67 -12.35 -15.68
C ASP A 199 13.93 -11.90 -14.23
N GLN A 200 12.91 -11.90 -13.37
CA GLN A 200 12.99 -11.46 -11.97
C GLN A 200 12.93 -12.63 -10.96
N GLN A 201 13.13 -13.87 -11.42
CA GLN A 201 12.99 -15.08 -10.61
C GLN A 201 13.79 -15.05 -9.29
N ALA A 202 15.02 -14.55 -9.33
CA ALA A 202 15.86 -14.44 -8.13
C ALA A 202 15.30 -13.43 -7.11
N THR A 203 14.76 -12.31 -7.60
CA THR A 203 14.10 -11.29 -6.77
C THR A 203 12.84 -11.85 -6.15
N LEU A 204 11.95 -12.45 -6.94
CA LEU A 204 10.68 -13.00 -6.47
C LEU A 204 10.88 -14.17 -5.49
N SER A 205 11.83 -15.07 -5.78
CA SER A 205 12.18 -16.17 -4.85
C SER A 205 12.67 -15.66 -3.48
N ARG A 206 13.23 -14.45 -3.42
CA ARG A 206 13.62 -13.83 -2.15
C ARG A 206 12.39 -13.35 -1.39
N LEU A 207 11.44 -12.72 -2.07
CA LEU A 207 10.17 -12.28 -1.47
C LEU A 207 9.42 -13.46 -0.87
N ASP A 208 9.36 -14.58 -1.59
CA ASP A 208 8.73 -15.82 -1.14
C ASP A 208 9.38 -16.35 0.13
N LYS A 209 10.72 -16.38 0.20
CA LYS A 209 11.45 -16.82 1.39
C LYS A 209 11.16 -15.93 2.59
N GLN A 210 11.12 -14.62 2.39
CA GLN A 210 10.81 -13.64 3.44
C GLN A 210 9.37 -13.79 3.93
N TYR A 211 8.42 -14.00 3.02
CA TYR A 211 7.02 -14.24 3.36
C TYR A 211 6.83 -15.57 4.10
N THR A 212 7.37 -16.67 3.55
CA THR A 212 7.30 -18.01 4.16
C THR A 212 7.91 -18.03 5.56
N PHE A 213 8.96 -17.25 5.80
CA PHE A 213 9.57 -17.13 7.12
C PHE A 213 8.61 -16.55 8.17
N ILE A 214 7.78 -15.56 7.80
CA ILE A 214 6.83 -14.92 8.72
C ILE A 214 5.44 -15.57 8.72
N GLN A 215 5.07 -16.26 7.64
CA GLN A 215 3.75 -16.86 7.42
C GLN A 215 3.21 -17.66 8.63
N PRO A 216 3.97 -18.56 9.29
CA PRO A 216 3.46 -19.29 10.46
C PRO A 216 2.95 -18.39 11.58
N ARG A 217 3.60 -17.23 11.78
CA ARG A 217 3.25 -16.24 12.79
C ARG A 217 2.03 -15.40 12.39
N LEU A 218 1.82 -15.17 11.10
CA LEU A 218 0.61 -14.49 10.62
C LEU A 218 -0.64 -15.36 10.82
N ILE A 219 -0.51 -16.67 10.60
CA ILE A 219 -1.62 -17.63 10.75
C ILE A 219 -1.90 -17.92 12.23
N LYS A 220 -0.85 -18.15 13.02
CA LYS A 220 -0.94 -18.38 14.47
C LYS A 220 -0.64 -17.09 15.24
N TYR A 221 -1.35 -16.01 14.90
CA TYR A 221 -1.07 -14.67 15.41
C TYR A 221 -1.18 -14.52 16.94
N TYR A 222 -1.85 -15.46 17.61
CA TYR A 222 -2.01 -15.50 19.07
C TYR A 222 -0.84 -16.19 19.80
N GLU A 223 0.07 -16.86 19.08
CA GLU A 223 1.29 -17.50 19.59
C GLU A 223 2.52 -16.69 19.15
N ASP A 224 3.40 -16.30 20.09
CA ASP A 224 4.70 -15.68 19.81
C ASP A 224 4.66 -14.48 18.84
N TRP A 225 3.82 -13.49 19.16
CA TRP A 225 3.67 -12.26 18.38
C TRP A 225 4.98 -11.47 18.28
N VAL A 226 5.36 -11.11 17.06
CA VAL A 226 6.65 -10.47 16.74
C VAL A 226 6.44 -9.28 15.78
N PRO A 227 5.85 -8.18 16.28
CA PRO A 227 5.38 -7.06 15.46
C PRO A 227 6.49 -6.46 14.58
N THR A 228 7.64 -6.15 15.18
CA THR A 228 8.79 -5.54 14.48
C THR A 228 9.41 -6.47 13.44
N ILE A 229 9.50 -7.78 13.72
CA ILE A 229 10.06 -8.74 12.77
C ILE A 229 9.12 -8.92 11.57
N ALA A 230 7.81 -9.03 11.82
CA ALA A 230 6.82 -9.11 10.75
C ALA A 230 6.85 -7.86 9.87
N ALA A 231 6.86 -6.67 10.49
CA ALA A 231 7.00 -5.41 9.77
C ALA A 231 8.28 -5.36 8.95
N PHE A 232 9.44 -5.74 9.50
CA PHE A 232 10.71 -5.72 8.79
C PHE A 232 10.69 -6.54 7.49
N TYR A 233 10.23 -7.81 7.55
CA TYR A 233 10.24 -8.68 6.37
C TYR A 233 9.18 -8.28 5.34
N LEU A 234 7.95 -8.01 5.80
CA LEU A 234 6.86 -7.68 4.88
C LEU A 234 7.03 -6.29 4.27
N GLN A 235 7.53 -5.31 5.03
CA GLN A 235 7.81 -3.97 4.49
C GLN A 235 8.88 -4.01 3.40
N ARG A 236 9.91 -4.85 3.58
CA ARG A 236 10.93 -5.06 2.54
C ARG A 236 10.34 -5.70 1.28
N ASN A 237 9.37 -6.59 1.43
CA ASN A 237 8.66 -7.15 0.29
C ASN A 237 7.85 -6.08 -0.45
N ILE A 238 7.06 -5.30 0.28
CA ILE A 238 6.27 -4.17 -0.24
C ILE A 238 7.15 -3.19 -1.03
N GLN A 239 8.26 -2.75 -0.43
CA GLN A 239 9.21 -1.84 -1.10
C GLN A 239 9.77 -2.41 -2.40
N THR A 240 10.06 -3.71 -2.42
CA THR A 240 10.58 -4.38 -3.62
C THR A 240 9.49 -4.47 -4.70
N LEU A 241 8.26 -4.80 -4.33
CA LEU A 241 7.12 -4.86 -5.26
C LEU A 241 6.81 -3.47 -5.84
N ASP A 242 6.80 -2.42 -5.02
CA ASP A 242 6.57 -1.04 -5.45
C ASP A 242 7.70 -0.52 -6.35
N MET A 243 8.95 -0.96 -6.11
CA MET A 243 10.07 -0.69 -7.01
C MET A 243 9.91 -1.38 -8.36
N LEU A 244 9.52 -2.67 -8.38
CA LEU A 244 9.25 -3.39 -9.63
C LEU A 244 8.09 -2.74 -10.42
N ALA A 245 7.06 -2.26 -9.72
CA ALA A 245 5.92 -1.58 -10.34
C ALA A 245 6.35 -0.26 -11.02
N ARG A 246 7.17 0.54 -10.34
CA ARG A 246 7.78 1.75 -10.92
C ARG A 246 8.61 1.44 -12.17
N GLU A 247 9.35 0.33 -12.17
CA GLU A 247 10.11 -0.08 -13.35
C GLU A 247 9.18 -0.46 -14.51
N GLN A 248 8.05 -1.13 -14.25
CA GLN A 248 7.06 -1.41 -15.30
C GLN A 248 6.50 -0.15 -15.96
N VAL A 249 6.19 0.88 -15.15
CA VAL A 249 5.73 2.18 -15.68
C VAL A 249 6.83 2.86 -16.51
N ARG A 250 8.09 2.76 -16.08
CA ARG A 250 9.24 3.30 -16.81
C ARG A 250 9.46 2.58 -18.13
N VAL A 251 9.41 1.24 -18.16
CA VAL A 251 9.58 0.45 -19.39
C VAL A 251 8.45 0.72 -20.38
N ALA A 252 7.21 0.82 -19.90
CA ALA A 252 6.07 1.22 -20.73
C ALA A 252 6.27 2.61 -21.35
N SER A 253 6.90 3.53 -20.61
CA SER A 253 7.25 4.88 -21.09
C SER A 253 8.35 4.89 -22.16
N GLN A 254 9.24 3.89 -22.18
CA GLN A 254 10.33 3.79 -23.17
C GLN A 254 9.93 3.03 -24.44
N SER A 255 8.84 2.26 -24.37
CA SER A 255 8.34 1.42 -25.46
C SER A 255 7.22 2.07 -26.28
N SER A 256 6.81 3.30 -25.89
CA SER A 256 5.78 4.13 -26.55
C SER A 256 6.43 5.22 -27.40
#